data_AF-A0A1M6SBQ0-F1
#
_entry.id   AF-A0A1M6SBQ0-F1
#
_cell.length_a   1.000
_cell.length_b   1.000
_cell.length_c   1.000
_cell.angle_alpha   90.00
_cell.angle_beta   90.00
_cell.angle_gamma   90.00
#
_symmetry.space_group_name_H-M   'P 1'
#
loop_
_entity.id
_entity.type
_entity.pdbx_description
1 polymer ?
#
loop_
_entity_poly.entity_id
_entity_poly.type
_entity_poly.pdbx_seq_one_letter_code
_entity_poly.pdbx_strand_id
1 'polypeptide(L)' 'MFTLQKLNVVKVVDSEIKRDRLMKMGFVEIQVPQSSSGDADYKSMDYKDLKALATEKGINTYKMKKEDIVEALVQLEE' A
#
# COMPACT_ATOMS: atom_id res chain seq x y z
N MET A 1 8.22 -1.31 -11.95
CA MET A 1 6.93 -0.99 -12.60
C MET A 1 6.82 0.53 -12.71
N PHE A 2 6.54 1.05 -13.90
CA PHE A 2 6.44 2.49 -14.22
C PHE A 2 5.02 2.76 -14.71
N THR A 3 4.41 3.83 -14.21
CA THR A 3 3.07 4.23 -14.62
C THR A 3 3.14 5.52 -15.42
N LEU A 4 2.60 5.47 -16.63
CA LEU A 4 2.70 6.53 -17.62
C LEU A 4 1.29 6.93 -18.03
N GLN A 5 1.00 8.23 -18.03
CA GLN A 5 -0.30 8.77 -18.42
C GLN A 5 -0.18 9.70 -19.63
N LYS A 6 -1.14 9.57 -20.55
CA LYS A 6 -1.37 10.53 -21.63
C LYS A 6 -2.88 10.71 -21.79
N LEU A 7 -3.35 11.94 -21.57
CA LEU A 7 -4.80 12.25 -21.57
C LEU A 7 -5.52 11.33 -20.56
N ASN A 8 -6.53 10.59 -21.02
CA ASN A 8 -7.33 9.65 -20.22
C ASN A 8 -6.81 8.20 -20.31
N VAL A 9 -5.59 7.98 -20.80
CA VAL A 9 -4.99 6.64 -20.93
C VAL A 9 -3.84 6.48 -19.96
N VAL A 10 -3.92 5.45 -19.11
CA VAL A 10 -2.86 5.03 -18.19
C VAL A 10 -2.24 3.72 -18.70
N LYS A 11 -0.91 3.68 -18.74
CA LYS A 11 -0.11 2.52 -19.15
C LYS A 11 0.85 2.17 -18.02
N VAL A 12 0.78 0.93 -17.57
CA VAL A 12 1.72 0.39 -16.58
C VAL A 12 2.69 -0.55 -17.28
N VAL A 13 3.99 -0.35 -17.07
CA VAL A 13 5.05 -1.11 -17.75
C VAL A 13 6.18 -1.47 -16.78
N ASP A 14 6.74 -2.67 -16.90
CA ASP A 14 7.82 -3.12 -16.01
C ASP A 14 9.23 -2.91 -16.55
N SER A 15 9.36 -2.40 -17.78
CA SER A 15 10.63 -2.27 -18.47
C SER A 15 10.96 -0.83 -18.80
N GLU A 16 12.20 -0.43 -18.53
CA GLU A 16 12.71 0.92 -18.83
C GLU A 16 12.65 1.25 -20.33
N ILE A 17 12.88 0.25 -21.19
CA ILE A 17 12.77 0.39 -22.66
C ILE A 17 11.35 0.80 -23.07
N LYS A 18 10.33 0.21 -22.42
CA LYS A 18 8.92 0.54 -22.68
C LYS A 18 8.56 1.91 -22.11
N ARG A 19 9.11 2.27 -20.94
CA ARG A 19 8.98 3.61 -20.37
C ARG A 19 9.51 4.68 -21.33
N ASP A 20 10.74 4.55 -21.81
CA ASP A 20 11.38 5.53 -22.69
C ASP A 20 10.62 5.69 -24.01
N ARG A 21 10.13 4.58 -24.57
CA ARG A 21 9.30 4.59 -25.78
C ARG A 21 7.98 5.33 -25.56
N LEU A 22 7.33 5.14 -24.42
CA LEU A 22 6.09 5.83 -24.05
C LEU A 22 6.35 7.31 -23.76
N MET A 23 7.45 7.65 -23.10
CA MET A 23 7.86 9.05 -22.91
C MET A 23 8.08 9.77 -24.24
N LYS A 24 8.75 9.14 -25.22
CA LYS A 24 8.90 9.67 -26.59
C LYS A 24 7.56 9.87 -27.31
N MET A 25 6.53 9.08 -26.98
CA MET A 25 5.18 9.24 -27.52
C MET A 25 4.37 10.34 -26.82
N GLY A 26 4.96 11.02 -25.82
CA GLY A 26 4.31 12.06 -25.04
C GLY A 26 3.48 11.54 -23.86
N PHE A 27 3.79 10.33 -23.37
CA PHE A 27 3.32 9.92 -22.05
C PHE A 27 4.20 10.55 -20.98
N VAL A 28 3.59 11.07 -19.93
CA VAL A 28 4.31 11.59 -18.76
C VAL A 28 4.32 10.50 -17.71
N GLU A 29 5.49 10.24 -17.12
CA GLU A 29 5.56 9.37 -15.96
C GLU A 29 4.85 10.07 -14.82
N ILE A 30 3.74 9.47 -14.40
CA ILE A 30 3.06 9.91 -13.21
C ILE A 30 3.65 9.09 -12.08
N GLN A 31 4.21 9.77 -11.10
CA GLN A 31 4.17 9.24 -9.75
C GLN A 31 2.70 9.24 -9.37
N VAL A 32 1.97 8.19 -9.79
CA VAL A 32 0.82 7.79 -8.99
C VAL A 32 1.40 7.65 -7.60
N PRO A 33 0.87 8.35 -6.57
CA PRO A 33 0.99 7.78 -5.27
C PRO A 33 0.46 6.37 -5.46
N GLN A 34 1.36 5.38 -5.48
CA GLN A 34 0.99 4.11 -4.94
C GLN A 34 0.31 4.53 -3.64
N SER A 35 -0.99 4.26 -3.51
CA SER A 35 -1.49 4.00 -2.17
C SER A 35 -0.45 3.03 -1.63
N SER A 36 0.43 3.55 -0.78
CA SER A 36 1.50 2.81 -0.18
C SER A 36 0.78 1.71 0.56
N SER A 37 0.69 0.53 -0.06
CA SER A 37 0.62 -0.74 0.66
C SER A 37 1.99 -0.96 1.32
N GLY A 38 2.36 0.03 2.11
CA GLY A 38 3.58 0.23 2.89
C GLY A 38 3.20 0.79 4.26
N ASP A 39 2.01 1.37 4.40
CA ASP A 39 1.25 1.23 5.63
C ASP A 39 0.71 -0.21 5.63
N ALA A 40 1.10 -1.02 6.61
CA ALA A 40 0.44 -2.30 6.83
C ALA A 40 -1.07 -2.01 6.92
N ASP A 41 -1.82 -2.42 5.90
CA ASP A 41 -3.23 -2.09 5.72
C ASP A 41 -4.06 -2.95 6.68
N TYR A 42 -3.81 -2.76 7.97
CA TYR A 42 -4.44 -3.44 9.08
C TYR A 42 -5.97 -3.23 9.02
N LYS A 43 -6.45 -2.17 8.39
CA LYS A 43 -7.88 -1.95 8.12
C LYS A 43 -8.48 -3.03 7.21
N SER A 44 -7.72 -3.50 6.22
CA SER A 44 -8.14 -4.56 5.29
C SER A 44 -7.93 -5.98 5.82
N MET A 45 -7.10 -6.17 6.87
CA MET A 45 -6.88 -7.48 7.49
C MET A 45 -8.09 -7.97 8.30
N ASP A 46 -8.23 -9.29 8.41
CA ASP A 46 -9.24 -9.93 9.24
C ASP A 46 -8.95 -9.74 10.73
N TYR A 47 -10.00 -9.68 11.57
CA TYR A 47 -9.83 -9.50 13.02
C TYR A 47 -8.96 -10.59 13.65
N LYS A 48 -9.01 -11.82 13.11
CA LYS A 48 -8.17 -12.93 13.58
C LYS A 48 -6.70 -12.68 13.31
N ASP A 49 -6.35 -12.22 12.12
CA ASP A 49 -4.96 -11.95 11.72
C ASP A 49 -4.40 -10.75 12.49
N LEU A 50 -5.19 -9.69 12.64
CA LEU A 50 -4.85 -8.53 13.48
C LEU A 50 -4.57 -8.94 14.93
N LYS A 51 -5.42 -9.81 15.48
CA LYS A 51 -5.26 -10.28 16.85
C LYS A 51 -4.00 -11.13 17.01
N ALA A 52 -3.69 -11.97 16.03
CA ALA A 52 -2.47 -12.77 16.03
C ALA A 52 -1.22 -11.89 15.98
N LEU A 53 -1.19 -10.92 15.07
CA LEU A 53 -0.10 -9.94 14.93
C LEU A 53 0.08 -9.11 16.20
N ALA A 54 -1.00 -8.59 16.76
CA ALA A 54 -0.95 -7.83 17.99
C ALA A 54 -0.43 -8.66 19.17
N THR A 55 -0.84 -9.93 19.28
CA THR A 55 -0.33 -10.84 20.32
C THR A 55 1.16 -11.15 20.10
N GLU A 56 1.59 -11.35 18.86
CA GLU A 56 3.00 -11.58 18.49
C GLU A 56 3.89 -10.37 18.82
N LYS A 57 3.36 -9.15 18.63
CA LYS A 57 4.03 -7.89 18.99
C LYS A 57 3.92 -7.55 20.50
N GLY A 58 3.26 -8.39 21.30
CA GLY A 58 3.12 -8.20 22.75
C GLY A 58 1.97 -7.28 23.21
N ILE A 59 1.05 -6.94 22.31
CA ILE A 59 -0.14 -6.12 22.59
C ILE A 59 -1.24 -7.00 23.20
N ASN A 60 -1.79 -6.59 24.35
CA ASN A 60 -2.89 -7.30 25.00
C ASN A 60 -4.22 -7.01 24.30
N THR A 61 -4.66 -7.91 23.43
CA THR A 61 -5.91 -7.79 22.66
C THR A 61 -7.18 -8.13 23.45
N TYR A 62 -7.10 -8.34 24.77
CA TYR A 62 -8.24 -8.72 25.59
C TYR A 62 -9.31 -7.60 25.63
N LYS A 63 -10.50 -7.91 25.11
CA LYS A 63 -11.65 -6.98 24.95
C LYS A 63 -11.41 -5.78 24.00
N MET A 64 -10.37 -5.79 23.19
CA MET A 64 -10.15 -4.74 22.18
C MET A 64 -10.99 -4.98 20.92
N LYS A 65 -11.53 -3.89 20.34
CA LYS A 65 -12.21 -3.94 19.04
C LYS A 65 -11.18 -3.99 17.93
N LYS A 66 -11.63 -4.34 16.72
CA LYS A 66 -10.77 -4.36 15.53
C LYS A 66 -10.02 -3.04 15.35
N GLU A 67 -10.73 -1.93 15.51
CA GLU A 67 -10.19 -0.57 15.35
C GLU A 67 -9.08 -0.27 16.37
N ASP A 68 -9.28 -0.62 17.65
CA ASP A 68 -8.28 -0.42 18.69
C ASP A 68 -7.02 -1.26 18.44
N ILE A 69 -7.17 -2.49 17.91
CA ILE A 69 -6.03 -3.36 17.57
C ILE A 69 -5.24 -2.79 16.39
N VAL A 70 -5.94 -2.27 15.37
CA VAL A 70 -5.33 -1.61 14.22
C VAL A 70 -4.53 -0.39 14.67
N GLU A 71 -5.11 0.47 15.51
CA GLU A 71 -4.44 1.66 16.02
C GLU A 71 -3.19 1.31 16.83
N ALA A 72 -3.28 0.31 17.71
CA ALA A 72 -2.14 -0.15 18.50
C ALA A 72 -1.01 -0.75 17.66
N LEU A 73 -1.34 -1.41 16.55
CA LEU A 73 -0.35 -1.96 15.61
C LEU A 73 0.35 -0.86 14.81
N VAL A 74 -0.40 0.15 14.35
CA VAL A 74 0.15 1.32 13.64
C VAL A 74 1.09 2.12 14.56
N GLN A 75 0.65 2.40 15.79
CA GLN A 75 1.47 3.14 16.77
C GLN A 75 2.77 2.45 17.16
N LEU A 76 2.86 1.12 17.01
CA LEU A 76 4.04 0.35 17.39
C LEU A 76 5.10 0.31 16.27
N GLU A 77 4.73 0.70 15.05
CA GLU A 77 5.62 0.75 13.88
C GLU A 77 6.06 2.16 13.49
N GLU A 78 5.48 3.20 14.13
CA GLU A 78 5.93 4.61 14.11
C GLU A 78 7.13 4.84 15.05
#